data_AF-A0A7J3TKN3-F1
#
_entry.id   AF-A0A7J3TKN3-F1
#
_cell.length_a   1.000
_cell.length_b   1.000
_cell.length_c   1.000
_cell.angle_alpha   90.00
_cell.angle_beta   90.00
_cell.angle_gamma   90.00
#
_symmetry.space_group_name_H-M   'P 1'
#
loop_
_entity.id
_entity.type
_entity.pdbx_description
1 polymer ?
#
loop_
_entity_poly.entity_id
_entity_poly.type
_entity_poly.pdbx_seq_one_letter_code
_entity_poly.pdbx_strand_id
1 'polypeptide(L)'
;MNVTDFINLPVYTNKGIYVGEVRNVLIDIEERCIAKLILTETNKELVEDGMDVAVPYRWVSAVGDIIILSYFPERVEIPREEEIEEEEGGKK
;
A
#
# COMPACT_ATOMS: atom_id res chain seq x y z
N MET A 1 11.18 -1.79 17.20
CA MET A 1 10.92 -2.26 15.83
C MET A 1 11.74 -1.39 14.89
N ASN A 2 12.62 -2.00 14.11
CA ASN A 2 13.38 -1.37 13.05
C ASN A 2 12.54 -1.34 11.77
N VAL A 3 12.80 -0.40 10.87
CA VAL A 3 12.12 -0.32 9.57
C VAL A 3 12.40 -1.55 8.71
N THR A 4 13.58 -2.15 8.83
CA THR A 4 13.90 -3.42 8.15
C THR A 4 13.06 -4.61 8.65
N ASP A 5 12.46 -4.52 9.84
CA ASP A 5 11.63 -5.61 10.38
C ASP A 5 10.30 -5.76 9.61
N PHE A 6 9.93 -4.76 8.80
CA PHE A 6 8.71 -4.80 8.00
C PHE A 6 8.84 -5.69 6.76
N ILE A 7 10.05 -5.91 6.26
CA ILE A 7 10.26 -6.60 4.98
C ILE A 7 9.82 -8.06 5.09
N ASN A 8 9.10 -8.54 4.07
CA ASN A 8 8.47 -9.86 4.01
C ASN A 8 7.40 -10.12 5.09
N LEU A 9 6.91 -9.09 5.79
CA LEU A 9 5.74 -9.26 6.64
C LEU A 9 4.47 -9.37 5.79
N PRO A 10 3.64 -10.39 6.04
CA PRO A 10 2.37 -10.52 5.34
C PRO A 10 1.37 -9.51 5.89
N VAL A 11 0.59 -8.93 4.99
CA VAL A 11 -0.37 -7.85 5.28
C VAL A 11 -1.79 -8.35 5.08
N TYR A 12 -2.64 -8.10 6.06
CA TYR A 12 -4.04 -8.51 6.07
C TYR A 12 -4.96 -7.33 6.34
N THR A 13 -6.19 -7.40 5.83
CA THR A 13 -7.26 -6.48 6.24
C THR A 13 -7.77 -6.82 7.64
N ASN A 14 -8.51 -5.90 8.27
CA ASN A 14 -9.23 -6.17 9.52
C ASN A 14 -10.32 -7.26 9.42
N LYS A 15 -10.66 -7.73 8.21
CA LYS A 15 -11.54 -8.89 7.95
C LYS A 15 -10.75 -10.21 7.80
N GLY A 16 -9.43 -10.18 7.94
CA GLY A 16 -8.57 -11.36 7.81
C GLY A 16 -8.28 -11.77 6.37
N ILE A 17 -8.47 -10.88 5.39
CA ILE A 17 -8.17 -11.15 3.98
C ILE A 17 -6.71 -10.79 3.70
N TYR A 18 -5.96 -11.72 3.09
CA TYR A 18 -4.58 -11.47 2.66
C TYR A 18 -4.55 -10.43 1.54
N VAL A 19 -3.66 -9.44 1.69
CA VAL A 19 -3.49 -8.33 0.74
C VAL A 19 -2.21 -8.51 -0.08
N GLY A 20 -1.11 -8.90 0.56
CA GLY A 20 0.22 -9.02 -0.05
C GLY A 20 1.32 -9.04 1.01
N GLU A 21 2.57 -8.93 0.57
CA GLU A 21 3.76 -8.90 1.42
C GLU A 21 4.53 -7.58 1.26
N VAL A 22 5.11 -7.06 2.35
CA VAL A 22 5.89 -5.82 2.29
C VAL A 22 7.21 -6.06 1.56
N ARG A 23 7.36 -5.46 0.39
CA ARG A 23 8.60 -5.43 -0.38
C ARG A 23 9.55 -4.32 0.07
N ASN A 24 8.99 -3.15 0.39
CA ASN A 24 9.78 -1.98 0.78
C ASN A 24 8.95 -0.97 1.59
N VAL A 25 9.62 -0.01 2.20
CA VAL A 25 9.02 1.05 2.99
C VAL A 25 9.46 2.41 2.46
N LEU A 26 8.51 3.29 2.16
CA LEU A 26 8.74 4.69 1.81
C LEU A 26 8.73 5.53 3.09
N ILE A 27 9.81 6.27 3.30
CA ILE A 27 10.01 7.12 4.49
C ILE A 27 9.88 8.57 4.07
N ASP A 28 9.16 9.36 4.86
CA ASP A 28 9.19 10.80 4.81
C ASP A 28 10.42 11.31 5.56
N ILE A 29 11.35 11.96 4.86
CA ILE A 29 12.62 12.43 5.43
C ILE A 29 12.41 13.70 6.25
N GLU A 30 11.44 14.54 5.88
CA GLU A 30 11.12 15.79 6.58
C GLU A 30 10.47 15.48 7.92
N GLU A 31 9.44 14.62 7.90
CA GLU A 31 8.68 14.23 9.09
C GLU A 31 9.32 13.05 9.85
N ARG A 32 10.38 12.44 9.32
CA ARG A 32 11.12 11.30 9.88
C ARG A 32 10.20 10.13 10.27
N CYS A 33 9.20 9.86 9.45
CA CYS A 33 8.19 8.84 9.69
C CYS A 33 7.99 7.92 8.48
N ILE A 34 7.36 6.76 8.69
CA ILE A 34 7.00 5.88 7.58
C ILE A 34 5.78 6.48 6.88
N ALA A 35 5.92 6.76 5.58
CA ALA A 35 4.85 7.32 4.76
C ALA A 35 3.97 6.22 4.17
N LYS A 36 4.58 5.22 3.50
CA LYS A 36 3.86 4.16 2.78
C LYS A 36 4.61 2.83 2.85
N LEU A 37 3.87 1.74 2.80
CA LEU A 37 4.36 0.38 2.59
C LEU A 37 4.16 0.00 1.13
N ILE A 38 5.19 -0.54 0.49
CA ILE A 38 5.08 -1.12 -0.85
C ILE A 38 4.80 -2.60 -0.69
N LEU A 39 3.61 -3.03 -1.10
CA LEU A 39 3.20 -4.42 -1.09
C LEU A 39 3.45 -5.04 -2.45
N THR A 40 3.85 -6.31 -2.46
CA THR A 40 4.02 -7.16 -3.64
C THR A 40 3.30 -8.49 -3.43
N GLU A 41 3.32 -9.35 -4.45
CA GLU A 41 2.61 -10.64 -4.47
C GLU A 41 1.16 -10.48 -3.98
N THR A 42 0.50 -9.43 -4.48
CA THR A 42 -0.78 -8.99 -3.94
C THR A 42 -1.90 -9.93 -4.37
N ASN A 43 -2.94 -9.97 -3.55
CA ASN A 43 -4.12 -10.77 -3.84
C ASN A 43 -4.85 -10.23 -5.08
N LYS A 44 -4.89 -11.05 -6.15
CA LYS A 44 -5.51 -10.74 -7.45
C LYS A 44 -7.01 -10.45 -7.38
N GLU A 45 -7.69 -10.89 -6.33
CA GLU A 45 -9.11 -10.56 -6.11
C GLU A 45 -9.29 -9.12 -5.64
N LEU A 46 -8.28 -8.56 -4.95
CA LEU A 46 -8.30 -7.21 -4.39
C LEU A 46 -7.55 -6.20 -5.28
N VAL A 47 -6.49 -6.64 -5.94
CA VAL A 47 -5.61 -5.81 -6.77
C VAL A 47 -5.53 -6.40 -8.16
N GLU A 48 -5.86 -5.59 -9.16
CA GLU A 48 -5.80 -5.99 -10.57
C GLU A 48 -4.41 -6.54 -10.94
N ASP A 49 -4.40 -7.70 -11.60
CA ASP A 49 -3.21 -8.46 -12.02
C ASP A 49 -2.22 -8.86 -10.90
N GLY A 50 -2.54 -8.63 -9.63
CA GLY A 50 -1.64 -8.90 -8.51
C GLY A 50 -0.44 -7.96 -8.48
N MET A 51 -0.62 -6.74 -8.98
CA MET A 51 0.44 -5.73 -9.06
C MET A 51 0.88 -5.23 -7.68
N ASP A 52 2.03 -4.56 -7.67
CA ASP A 52 2.50 -3.89 -6.48
C ASP A 52 1.62 -2.69 -6.12
N VAL A 53 1.32 -2.51 -4.83
CA VAL A 53 0.51 -1.38 -4.33
C VAL A 53 1.22 -0.62 -3.23
N ALA A 54 1.08 0.70 -3.24
CA ALA A 54 1.60 1.57 -2.18
C ALA A 54 0.48 1.86 -1.16
N VAL A 55 0.59 1.27 0.03
CA VAL A 55 -0.37 1.43 1.12
C VAL A 55 0.09 2.54 2.08
N PRO A 56 -0.69 3.59 2.34
CA PRO A 56 -0.36 4.59 3.34
C PRO A 56 -0.17 3.97 4.72
N TYR A 57 0.90 4.33 5.43
CA TYR A 57 1.18 3.78 6.76
C TYR A 57 0.07 4.10 7.77
N ARG A 58 -0.64 5.22 7.57
CA ARG A 58 -1.83 5.58 8.36
C ARG A 58 -2.98 4.56 8.30
N TRP A 59 -2.99 3.64 7.33
CA TRP A 59 -3.99 2.56 7.27
C TRP A 59 -3.61 1.38 8.17
N VAL A 60 -2.35 1.29 8.60
CA VAL A 60 -1.88 0.25 9.51
C VAL A 60 -2.52 0.43 10.88
N SER A 61 -3.21 -0.61 11.33
CA SER A 61 -3.82 -0.68 12.66
C SER A 61 -2.91 -1.35 13.68
N ALA A 62 -2.15 -2.37 13.27
CA ALA A 62 -1.28 -3.15 14.14
C ALA A 62 -0.09 -3.74 13.37
N VAL A 63 1.04 -3.88 14.05
CA VAL A 63 2.27 -4.49 13.53
C VAL A 63 2.80 -5.47 14.58
N GLY A 64 3.12 -6.69 14.15
CA GLY A 64 3.72 -7.75 14.94
C GLY A 64 4.35 -8.77 13.99
N ASP A 65 4.01 -10.05 14.14
CA ASP A 65 4.38 -11.10 13.17
C ASP A 65 3.66 -10.94 11.82
N ILE A 66 2.57 -10.18 11.81
CA ILE A 66 1.79 -9.78 10.65
C ILE A 66 1.41 -8.31 10.76
N ILE A 67 0.98 -7.71 9.64
CA ILE A 67 0.46 -6.34 9.60
C ILE A 67 -1.05 -6.39 9.37
N ILE A 68 -1.81 -5.64 10.17
CA ILE A 68 -3.27 -5.49 9.98
C ILE A 68 -3.59 -4.08 9.50
N LEU A 69 -4.34 -3.97 8.41
CA LEU A 69 -4.89 -2.72 7.90
C LEU A 69 -6.28 -2.46 8.47
N SER A 70 -6.49 -1.25 8.99
CA SER A 70 -7.81 -0.73 9.37
C SER A 70 -8.72 -0.47 8.18
N TYR A 71 -8.13 -0.18 7.02
CA TYR A 71 -8.83 0.08 5.77
C TYR A 71 -8.01 -0.43 4.58
N PHE A 72 -8.68 -1.07 3.64
CA PHE A 72 -8.17 -1.38 2.31
C PHE A 72 -9.37 -1.38 1.34
N PRO A 73 -9.28 -0.75 0.16
CA PRO A 73 -10.37 -0.78 -0.83
C PRO A 73 -10.75 -2.20 -1.23
N GLU A 74 -12.01 -2.42 -1.60
CA GLU A 74 -12.45 -3.76 -2.06
C GLU A 74 -11.83 -4.15 -3.40
N ARG A 75 -11.48 -3.17 -4.23
CA ARG A 75 -10.82 -3.36 -5.52
C ARG A 75 -9.89 -2.18 -5.81
N VAL A 76 -8.67 -2.48 -6.26
CA VAL A 76 -7.67 -1.51 -6.72
C VAL A 76 -7.45 -1.76 -8.21
N GLU A 77 -7.86 -0.79 -9.03
CA GLU A 77 -7.76 -0.85 -10.49
C GLU A 77 -6.65 0.07 -10.98
N ILE A 78 -6.11 -0.23 -12.16
CA ILE A 78 -5.11 0.62 -12.81
C ILE A 78 -5.83 1.82 -13.44
N PRO A 79 -5.44 3.07 -13.13
CA PRO A 79 -5.82 4.17 -14.00
C PRO A 79 -5.23 3.91 -15.38
N ARG A 80 -6.09 3.83 -16.40
CA ARG A 80 -5.66 3.66 -17.78
C ARG A 80 -5.00 4.97 -18.23
N GLU A 81 -3.97 4.89 -19.07
CA GLU A 81 -3.13 6.03 -19.49
C GLU A 81 -3.91 7.22 -20.10
N GLU A 82 -5.20 7.07 -20.41
CA GLU A 82 -6.08 8.11 -20.95
C GLU A 82 -6.54 9.17 -19.91
N GLU A 83 -6.39 8.95 -18.60
CA GLU A 83 -6.96 9.84 -17.55
C GLU A 83 -5.96 10.85 -16.95
N ILE A 84 -4.66 10.79 -17.29
CA ILE A 84 -3.63 11.61 -16.63
C ILE A 84 -3.41 12.97 -17.32
N GLU A 85 -3.94 13.19 -18.53
CA GLU A 85 -3.73 14.44 -19.29
C GLU A 85 -4.61 15.63 -18.85
N GLU A 86 -5.68 15.42 -18.06
CA GLU A 86 -6.64 16.51 -17.75
C GLU A 86 -6.31 17.36 -16.49
N GLU A 87 -5.40 16.95 -15.60
CA GLU A 87 -5.11 17.72 -14.36
C GLU A 87 -3.95 18.75 -14.47
N GLU A 88 -3.10 18.70 -15.52
CA GLU A 88 -2.02 19.70 -15.70
C GLU A 88 -2.44 20.94 -16.52
N GLY A 89 -3.68 20.99 -17.04
CA GLY A 89 -4.18 22.08 -17.90
C GLY A 89 -4.78 23.30 -17.19
N GLY A 90 -4.69 23.40 -15.87
CA GLY A 90 -5.44 24.37 -15.05
C GLY A 90 -4.65 25.56 -14.53
N LYS A 91 -3.99 26.36 -15.39
CA LYS A 91 -3.61 27.75 -15.06
C LYS A 91 -3.39 28.59 -16.33
N LYS A 92 -4.42 29.34 -16.71
CA LYS A 92 -4.29 30.58 -17.50
C LYS A 92 -4.49 31.77 -16.57
#